data_AF-A0A2M7RV23-F1
#
_entry.id   AF-A0A2M7RV23-F1
#
_cell.length_a   1.000
_cell.length_b   1.000
_cell.length_c   1.000
_cell.angle_alpha   90.00
_cell.angle_beta   90.00
_cell.angle_gamma   90.00
#
_symmetry.space_group_name_H-M   'P 1'
#
loop_
_entity.id
_entity.type
_entity.pdbx_description
1 polymer ?
#
loop_
_entity_poly.entity_id
_entity_poly.type
_entity_poly.pdbx_seq_one_letter_code
_entity_poly.pdbx_strand_id
1 'polypeptide(L)'
;KGKDITLGFSKWLNYFKHLFSSKKNIRIVYKKPGKTKTDEEYNKQKILHQKKVDAILDKIAKSGYDSLSKDEKAFLFDASKK
;
A
#
# COMPACT_ATOMS: atom_id res chain seq x y z
N LYS A 1 -3.36 27.04 46.92
CA LYS A 1 -2.08 26.31 46.71
C LYS A 1 -2.43 24.83 46.61
N GLY A 2 -2.69 24.34 45.39
CA GLY A 2 -3.22 22.98 45.17
C GLY A 2 -2.17 21.95 45.50
N LYS A 3 -2.56 20.89 46.21
CA LYS A 3 -1.66 19.81 46.62
C LYS A 3 -1.62 18.79 45.47
N ASP A 4 -0.48 18.72 44.79
CA ASP A 4 -0.27 18.01 43.53
C ASP A 4 -0.31 16.47 43.67
N ILE A 5 -1.52 15.93 43.86
CA ILE A 5 -1.82 14.50 43.77
C ILE A 5 -1.46 13.90 42.39
N THR A 6 -1.28 14.75 41.38
CA THR A 6 -0.83 14.39 40.03
C THR A 6 0.63 13.92 39.98
N LEU A 7 1.48 14.30 40.94
CA LEU A 7 2.91 13.94 40.94
C LEU A 7 3.16 12.45 41.28
N GLY A 8 2.33 11.85 42.13
CA GLY A 8 2.45 10.42 42.47
C GLY A 8 1.92 9.51 41.36
N PHE A 9 0.74 9.86 40.83
CA PHE A 9 0.10 9.10 39.75
C PHE A 9 0.89 9.17 38.44
N SER A 10 1.46 10.33 38.11
CA SER A 10 2.32 10.48 36.93
C SER A 10 3.60 9.65 37.02
N LYS A 11 4.23 9.55 38.20
CA LYS A 11 5.39 8.68 38.42
C LYS A 11 5.05 7.20 38.24
N TRP A 12 3.91 6.76 38.77
CA TRP A 12 3.44 5.38 38.61
C TRP A 12 3.13 5.06 37.14
N LEU A 13 2.40 5.93 36.43
CA LEU A 13 2.15 5.78 35.00
C LEU A 13 3.43 5.77 34.16
N ASN A 14 4.42 6.59 34.51
CA ASN A 14 5.68 6.65 33.78
C ASN A 14 6.49 5.35 33.97
N TYR A 15 6.49 4.79 35.18
CA TYR A 15 7.10 3.48 35.45
C TYR A 15 6.41 2.36 34.65
N PHE A 16 5.08 2.36 34.62
CA PHE A 16 4.31 1.38 33.85
C PHE A 16 4.53 1.52 32.34
N LYS A 17 4.61 2.77 31.84
CA LYS A 17 4.90 3.05 30.44
C LYS A 17 6.30 2.58 30.04
N HIS A 18 7.30 2.74 30.91
CA HIS A 18 8.67 2.27 30.64
C HIS A 18 8.75 0.75 30.51
N LEU A 19 8.01 0.02 31.36
CA LEU A 19 7.92 -1.44 31.30
C LEU A 19 7.20 -1.93 30.03
N PHE A 20 6.21 -1.18 29.52
CA PHE A 20 5.45 -1.57 28.32
C PHE A 20 6.01 -1.01 27.00
N SER A 21 6.94 -0.05 27.06
CA SER A 21 7.61 0.49 25.87
C SER A 21 8.71 -0.46 25.39
N SER A 22 8.33 -1.58 24.80
CA SER A 22 9.25 -2.44 24.06
C SER A 22 9.84 -1.65 22.90
N LYS A 23 11.18 -1.49 22.90
CA LYS A 23 11.91 -0.79 21.83
C LYS A 23 11.68 -1.53 20.51
N LYS A 24 10.83 -1.00 19.64
CA LYS A 24 10.58 -1.55 18.31
C LYS A 24 11.89 -1.50 17.51
N ASN A 25 12.58 -2.64 17.40
CA ASN A 25 13.75 -2.78 16.54
C ASN A 25 13.28 -2.80 15.09
N ILE A 26 13.13 -1.61 14.48
CA ILE A 26 12.81 -1.48 13.07
C ILE A 26 14.05 -1.90 12.28
N ARG A 27 14.01 -3.12 11.72
CA ARG A 27 15.02 -3.58 10.78
C ARG A 27 14.79 -2.85 9.45
N ILE A 28 15.55 -1.79 9.21
CA ILE A 28 15.55 -1.10 7.91
C ILE A 28 16.30 -2.00 6.92
N VAL A 29 15.55 -2.72 6.09
CA VAL A 29 16.12 -3.47 4.97
C VAL A 29 16.36 -2.49 3.83
N TYR A 30 17.62 -2.08 3.64
CA TYR A 30 18.02 -1.35 2.46
C TYR A 30 17.81 -2.24 1.22
N LYS A 31 16.94 -1.80 0.30
CA LYS A 31 16.77 -2.48 -0.98
C LYS A 31 18.09 -2.37 -1.75
N LYS A 32 18.64 -3.51 -2.19
CA LYS A 32 19.91 -3.54 -2.94
C LYS A 32 19.78 -2.66 -4.20
N PRO A 33 20.68 -1.66 -4.41
CA PRO A 33 20.71 -0.89 -5.65
C PRO A 33 21.12 -1.84 -6.78
N GLY A 34 20.21 -2.11 -7.72
CA GLY A 34 20.49 -3.01 -8.86
C GLY A 34 19.44 -4.10 -9.13
N LYS A 35 18.43 -4.26 -8.26
CA LYS A 35 17.26 -5.11 -8.52
C LYS A 35 15.92 -4.37 -8.49
N THR A 36 15.98 -3.04 -8.36
CA THR A 36 14.83 -2.17 -8.51
C THR A 36 14.72 -1.81 -9.97
N LYS A 37 13.63 -2.22 -10.64
CA LYS A 37 13.23 -1.63 -11.91
C LYS A 37 13.39 -0.13 -11.79
N THR A 38 14.05 0.51 -12.75
CA THR A 38 14.20 1.97 -12.73
C THR A 38 12.81 2.59 -12.71
N ASP A 39 12.67 3.77 -12.09
CA ASP A 39 11.39 4.46 -11.99
C ASP A 39 10.74 4.64 -13.38
N GLU A 40 11.56 4.84 -14.41
CA GLU A 40 11.14 4.87 -15.81
C GLU A 40 10.49 3.56 -16.28
N GLU A 41 11.08 2.43 -15.94
CA GLU A 41 10.62 1.12 -16.38
C GLU A 41 9.33 0.70 -15.64
N TYR A 42 9.21 1.08 -14.38
CA TYR A 42 7.95 0.98 -13.64
C TYR A 42 6.85 1.84 -14.27
N ASN A 43 7.17 3.10 -14.59
CA ASN A 43 6.23 4.03 -15.23
C ASN A 43 5.80 3.52 -16.61
N LYS A 44 6.72 3.01 -17.42
CA LYS A 44 6.40 2.37 -18.71
C LYS A 44 5.44 1.20 -18.54
N GLN A 45 5.69 0.30 -17.59
CA GLN A 45 4.79 -0.83 -17.33
C GLN A 45 3.40 -0.38 -16.86
N LYS A 46 3.33 0.65 -16.00
CA LYS A 46 2.06 1.23 -15.56
C LYS A 46 1.27 1.82 -16.72
N ILE A 47 1.93 2.59 -17.60
CA ILE A 47 1.29 3.17 -18.79
C ILE A 47 0.80 2.07 -19.73
N LEU A 48 1.60 1.03 -19.97
CA LEU A 48 1.18 -0.10 -20.81
C LEU A 48 0.00 -0.86 -20.20
N HIS A 49 -0.02 -1.05 -18.88
CA HIS A 49 -1.15 -1.67 -18.18
C HIS A 49 -2.41 -0.82 -18.34
N GLN A 50 -2.33 0.49 -18.11
CA GLN A 50 -3.46 1.41 -18.25
C GLN A 50 -4.02 1.39 -19.68
N LYS A 51 -3.15 1.46 -20.70
CA LYS A 51 -3.57 1.38 -22.11
C LYS A 51 -4.34 0.11 -22.43
N LYS A 52 -3.98 -1.03 -21.84
CA LYS A 52 -4.72 -2.29 -22.00
C LYS A 52 -6.09 -2.23 -21.34
N VAL A 53 -6.18 -1.64 -20.15
CA VAL A 53 -7.47 -1.43 -19.46
C VAL A 53 -8.37 -0.54 -20.32
N ASP A 54 -7.87 0.59 -20.80
CA ASP A 54 -8.65 1.53 -21.61
C ASP A 54 -9.16 0.87 -22.91
N ALA A 55 -8.31 0.10 -23.59
CA ALA A 55 -8.70 -0.65 -24.78
C ALA A 55 -9.81 -1.69 -24.50
N ILE A 56 -9.76 -2.34 -23.34
CA ILE A 56 -10.81 -3.27 -22.87
C ILE A 56 -12.11 -2.51 -22.59
N LEU A 57 -12.03 -1.36 -21.91
CA LEU A 57 -13.20 -0.53 -21.62
C LEU A 57 -13.87 -0.02 -22.90
N ASP A 58 -13.09 0.39 -23.91
CA ASP A 58 -13.60 0.79 -25.23
C ASP A 58 -14.32 -0.36 -25.93
N LYS A 59 -13.80 -1.58 -25.83
CA LYS A 59 -14.42 -2.77 -26.40
C LYS A 59 -15.74 -3.10 -25.71
N ILE A 60 -15.80 -2.96 -24.38
CA ILE A 60 -17.06 -3.09 -23.62
C ILE A 60 -18.05 -2.02 -24.06
N ALA A 61 -17.61 -0.77 -24.22
CA ALA A 61 -18.48 0.33 -24.62
C ALA A 61 -19.08 0.13 -26.02
N LYS A 62 -18.32 -0.47 -26.95
CA LYS A 62 -18.78 -0.72 -28.34
C LYS A 62 -19.60 -1.99 -28.50
N SER A 63 -19.22 -3.06 -27.80
CA SER A 63 -19.67 -4.44 -28.11
C SER A 63 -20.22 -5.18 -26.89
N GLY A 64 -20.18 -4.58 -25.70
CA GLY A 64 -20.63 -5.17 -24.45
C GLY A 64 -19.60 -6.11 -23.81
N TYR A 65 -19.82 -6.46 -22.55
CA TYR A 65 -18.93 -7.30 -21.74
C TYR A 65 -18.77 -8.73 -22.29
N ASP A 66 -19.79 -9.25 -22.97
CA ASP A 66 -19.77 -10.61 -23.50
C ASP A 66 -18.78 -10.78 -24.66
N SER A 67 -18.40 -9.69 -25.32
CA SER A 67 -17.41 -9.67 -26.41
C SER A 67 -15.95 -9.81 -25.94
N LEU A 68 -15.70 -9.77 -24.63
CA LEU A 68 -14.35 -9.91 -24.06
C LEU A 68 -13.89 -11.38 -24.05
N SER A 69 -12.62 -11.58 -24.36
CA SER A 69 -11.96 -12.88 -24.20
C SER A 69 -11.82 -13.22 -22.70
N LYS A 70 -11.61 -14.50 -22.40
CA LYS A 70 -11.38 -14.95 -21.01
C LYS A 70 -10.20 -14.21 -20.36
N ASP A 71 -9.14 -13.95 -21.15
CA ASP A 71 -7.94 -13.26 -20.68
C ASP A 71 -8.21 -11.77 -20.42
N GLU A 72 -8.98 -11.10 -21.29
CA GLU A 72 -9.37 -9.71 -21.09
C GLU A 72 -10.27 -9.54 -19.86
N LYS A 73 -11.21 -10.47 -19.63
CA LYS A 73 -12.05 -10.49 -18.43
C LYS A 73 -11.22 -10.71 -17.16
N ALA A 74 -10.29 -11.66 -17.20
CA ALA A 74 -9.38 -11.92 -16.08
C ALA A 74 -8.50 -10.71 -15.78
N PHE A 75 -7.98 -10.05 -16.81
CA PHE A 75 -7.18 -8.84 -16.68
C PHE A 75 -7.97 -7.67 -16.08
N LEU A 76 -9.22 -7.46 -16.52
CA LEU A 76 -10.08 -6.42 -15.95
C LEU A 76 -10.38 -6.69 -14.47
N PHE A 77 -10.61 -7.96 -14.11
CA PHE A 77 -10.84 -8.35 -12.72
C PHE A 77 -9.61 -8.12 -11.84
N ASP A 78 -8.41 -8.48 -12.32
CA ASP A 78 -7.16 -8.21 -11.63
C ASP A 78 -6.91 -6.70 -11.47
N ALA A 79 -7.19 -5.92 -12.53
CA ALA A 79 -7.11 -4.46 -12.50
C ALA A 79 -8.09 -3.84 -11.49
N SER A 80 -9.30 -4.41 -11.31
CA SER A 80 -10.29 -3.89 -10.35
C SER A 80 -9.95 -4.17 -8.88
N LYS A 81 -9.06 -5.12 -8.60
CA LYS A 81 -8.66 -5.49 -7.23
C LYS A 81 -7.50 -4.65 -6.69
N LYS A 82 -6.88 -3.85 -7.56
CA LYS A 82 -5.74 -3.01 -7.24
C LYS A 82 -6.19 -1.62 -6.81
#